data_AF-A0A226BV24-F1
#
_entry.id   AF-A0A226BV24-F1
#
_cell.length_a   1.000
_cell.length_b   1.000
_cell.length_c   1.000
_cell.angle_alpha   90.00
_cell.angle_beta   90.00
_cell.angle_gamma   90.00
#
_symmetry.space_group_name_H-M   'P 1'
#
loop_
_entity.id
_entity.type
_entity.pdbx_description
1 polymer ?
#
loop_
_entity_poly.entity_id
_entity_poly.type
_entity_poly.pdbx_seq_one_letter_code
_entity_poly.pdbx_strand_id
1 'polypeptide(L)'
;TTGVVGFDDVTHIPDRKEGGEKDFSQLIEHAKKCKAPVQLEEGKIPGGFAHNAVLSVADKVVEAVKEGHIKRFVVMGGCDGRHKDRDYYTKFAEALPNDTIILTAGCAKYRYNKLDLGDIGGIPRILDAGQCNDSYSLVVIAKKLAEAFGLEDINELPVSYNIAWYEQKAVLVLLALLHLGVKKIYIGPTLPA
;
A
#
# COMPACT_ATOMS: atom_id res chain seq x y z
N THR A 1 -6.52 1.05 24.71
CA THR A 1 -5.50 1.69 23.86
C THR A 1 -4.10 1.28 24.35
N THR A 2 -3.02 1.59 23.62
CA THR A 2 -1.63 1.36 24.07
C THR A 2 -0.65 2.25 23.29
N GLY A 3 0.56 2.49 23.82
CA GLY A 3 1.54 3.39 23.19
C GLY A 3 1.03 4.84 23.19
N VAL A 4 1.22 5.56 22.08
CA VAL A 4 0.78 6.96 21.97
C VAL A 4 -0.74 7.13 21.78
N VAL A 5 -1.50 6.03 21.67
CA VAL A 5 -2.96 6.08 21.46
C VAL A 5 -3.68 6.27 22.80
N GLY A 6 -4.63 7.21 22.85
CA GLY A 6 -5.49 7.47 24.01
C GLY A 6 -6.90 7.89 23.62
N PHE A 7 -7.88 7.55 24.45
CA PHE A 7 -9.27 8.00 24.38
C PHE A 7 -9.87 7.87 25.78
N ASP A 8 -10.70 8.83 26.19
CA ASP A 8 -11.29 8.86 27.53
C ASP A 8 -12.13 7.60 27.79
N ASP A 9 -12.06 7.10 29.02
CA ASP A 9 -12.80 5.93 29.49
C ASP A 9 -12.50 4.60 28.75
N VAL A 10 -11.44 4.55 27.93
CA VAL A 10 -10.97 3.32 27.28
C VAL A 10 -9.72 2.79 28.00
N THR A 11 -9.79 1.57 28.51
CA THR A 11 -8.67 0.90 29.20
C THR A 11 -7.37 1.00 28.40
N HIS A 12 -6.31 1.52 29.02
CA HIS A 12 -4.99 1.68 28.41
C HIS A 12 -4.01 0.61 28.92
N ILE A 13 -3.34 -0.07 28.00
CA ILE A 13 -2.23 -1.00 28.30
C ILE A 13 -0.94 -0.18 28.29
N PRO A 14 -0.26 -0.02 29.43
CA PRO A 14 0.91 0.83 29.54
C PRO A 14 2.09 0.31 28.72
N ASP A 15 3.12 1.14 28.58
CA ASP A 15 4.35 0.71 27.96
C ASP A 15 5.06 -0.39 28.75
N ARG A 16 5.82 -1.20 28.01
CA ARG A 16 6.67 -2.22 28.62
C ARG A 16 7.70 -1.54 29.52
N LYS A 17 8.08 -2.23 30.60
CA LYS A 17 9.30 -1.87 31.31
C LYS A 17 10.51 -2.14 30.39
N GLU A 18 11.61 -1.43 30.64
CA GLU A 18 12.85 -1.67 29.91
C GLU A 18 13.26 -3.14 29.99
N GLY A 19 13.63 -3.73 28.84
CA GLY A 19 13.93 -5.16 28.73
C GLY A 19 12.75 -6.12 28.88
N GLY A 20 11.52 -5.62 29.09
CA GLY A 20 10.32 -6.43 29.29
C GLY A 20 9.34 -6.41 28.10
N GLU A 21 8.12 -6.88 28.37
CA GLU A 21 7.00 -6.95 27.42
C GLU A 21 5.77 -6.21 27.94
N LYS A 22 4.80 -5.95 27.06
CA LYS A 22 3.49 -5.43 27.46
C LYS A 22 2.66 -6.56 28.05
N ASP A 23 1.88 -6.27 29.08
CA ASP A 23 0.95 -7.23 29.66
C ASP A 23 -0.42 -7.14 28.95
N PHE A 24 -0.75 -8.18 28.18
CA PHE A 24 -2.03 -8.33 27.49
C PHE A 24 -3.01 -9.28 28.22
N SER A 25 -2.69 -9.73 29.44
CA SER A 25 -3.50 -10.72 30.18
C SER A 25 -4.97 -10.30 30.34
N GLN A 26 -5.22 -9.04 30.68
CA GLN A 26 -6.58 -8.51 30.82
C GLN A 26 -7.38 -8.58 29.51
N LEU A 27 -6.74 -8.34 28.36
CA LEU A 27 -7.40 -8.41 27.05
C LEU A 27 -7.74 -9.86 26.69
N ILE A 28 -6.85 -10.81 27.01
CA ILE A 28 -7.07 -12.25 26.78
C ILE A 28 -8.24 -12.75 27.63
N GLU A 29 -8.28 -12.41 28.93
CA GLU A 29 -9.37 -12.82 29.82
C GLU A 29 -10.71 -12.18 29.46
N HIS A 30 -10.69 -10.95 28.93
CA HIS A 30 -11.88 -10.34 28.37
C HIS A 30 -12.36 -11.09 27.11
N ALA A 31 -11.45 -11.37 26.18
CA ALA A 31 -11.78 -12.02 24.90
C ALA A 31 -12.44 -13.40 25.07
N LYS A 32 -12.03 -14.18 26.09
CA LYS A 32 -12.64 -15.48 26.43
C LYS A 32 -14.13 -15.40 26.81
N LYS A 33 -14.61 -14.21 27.21
CA LYS A 33 -16.01 -13.95 27.57
C LYS A 33 -16.82 -13.40 26.40
N CYS A 34 -16.17 -13.03 25.31
CA CYS A 34 -16.82 -12.50 24.11
C CYS A 34 -17.34 -13.64 23.23
N LYS A 35 -18.37 -13.31 22.44
CA LYS A 35 -18.78 -14.17 21.32
C LYS A 35 -17.71 -14.14 20.23
N ALA A 36 -17.65 -15.20 19.42
CA ALA A 36 -16.83 -15.21 18.22
C ALA A 36 -17.24 -14.06 17.26
N PRO A 37 -16.30 -13.55 16.43
CA PRO A 37 -16.62 -12.54 15.44
C PRO A 37 -17.74 -12.99 14.48
N VAL A 38 -18.66 -12.08 14.17
CA VAL A 38 -19.65 -12.30 13.12
C VAL A 38 -18.96 -12.14 11.77
N GLN A 39 -19.07 -13.16 10.91
CA GLN A 39 -18.49 -13.15 9.59
C GLN A 39 -19.17 -12.10 8.70
N LEU A 40 -18.37 -11.21 8.10
CA LEU A 40 -18.87 -10.16 7.21
C LEU A 40 -18.65 -10.49 5.73
N GLU A 41 -17.62 -11.27 5.41
CA GLU A 41 -17.22 -11.62 4.05
C GLU A 41 -16.41 -12.93 4.03
N GLU A 42 -16.25 -13.51 2.84
CA GLU A 42 -15.43 -14.70 2.56
C GLU A 42 -14.44 -14.40 1.45
N GLY A 43 -13.25 -14.99 1.52
CA GLY A 43 -12.25 -14.89 0.46
C GLY A 43 -10.82 -14.81 0.97
N LYS A 44 -9.92 -14.44 0.06
CA LYS A 44 -8.50 -14.26 0.33
C LYS A 44 -8.04 -13.00 -0.39
N ILE A 45 -7.12 -12.27 0.23
CA ILE A 45 -6.48 -11.10 -0.37
C ILE A 45 -4.98 -11.41 -0.45
N PRO A 46 -4.39 -11.50 -1.66
CA PRO A 46 -2.95 -11.68 -1.80
C PRO A 46 -2.21 -10.41 -1.35
N GLY A 47 -1.03 -10.59 -0.75
CA GLY A 47 -0.18 -9.49 -0.29
C GLY A 47 1.22 -9.99 0.08
N GLY A 48 2.08 -9.08 0.56
CA GLY A 48 3.47 -9.42 0.93
C GLY A 48 4.49 -9.13 -0.18
N PHE A 49 4.14 -8.28 -1.14
CA PHE A 49 4.99 -7.88 -2.26
C PHE A 49 5.91 -6.71 -1.87
N ALA A 50 6.58 -6.81 -0.72
CA ALA A 50 7.63 -5.87 -0.33
C ALA A 50 8.88 -6.05 -1.21
N HIS A 51 9.86 -5.16 -1.08
CA HIS A 51 11.02 -5.11 -1.99
C HIS A 51 11.74 -6.45 -2.16
N ASN A 52 12.04 -7.19 -1.09
CA ASN A 52 12.74 -8.48 -1.23
C ASN A 52 11.93 -9.52 -2.02
N ALA A 53 10.61 -9.59 -1.78
CA ALA A 53 9.75 -10.52 -2.50
C ALA A 53 9.67 -10.15 -3.98
N VAL A 54 9.44 -8.88 -4.31
CA VAL A 54 9.36 -8.42 -5.71
C VAL A 54 10.71 -8.56 -6.42
N LEU A 55 11.82 -8.23 -5.74
CA LEU A 55 13.16 -8.33 -6.30
C LEU A 55 13.57 -9.78 -6.58
N SER A 56 13.08 -10.76 -5.80
CA SER A 56 13.32 -12.18 -6.07
C SER A 56 12.70 -12.68 -7.38
N VAL A 57 11.76 -11.93 -7.96
CA VAL A 57 11.12 -12.21 -9.25
C VAL A 57 11.32 -11.06 -10.26
N ALA A 58 12.31 -10.20 -10.04
CA ALA A 58 12.55 -9.01 -10.86
C ALA A 58 12.72 -9.34 -12.34
N ASP A 59 13.45 -10.41 -12.67
CA ASP A 59 13.68 -10.81 -14.06
C ASP A 59 12.36 -11.08 -14.80
N LYS A 60 11.43 -11.78 -14.14
CA LYS A 60 10.09 -12.05 -14.70
C LYS A 60 9.27 -10.77 -14.89
N VAL A 61 9.37 -9.83 -13.96
CA VAL A 61 8.70 -8.52 -14.07
C VAL A 61 9.28 -7.71 -15.22
N VAL A 62 10.61 -7.67 -15.34
CA VAL A 62 11.32 -6.97 -16.42
C VAL A 62 11.00 -7.57 -17.78
N GLU A 63 10.99 -8.89 -17.89
CA GLU A 63 10.61 -9.62 -19.11
C GLU A 63 9.17 -9.29 -19.52
N ALA A 64 8.21 -9.38 -18.61
CA ALA A 64 6.81 -9.06 -18.89
C ALA A 64 6.61 -7.60 -19.33
N VAL A 65 7.43 -6.66 -18.86
CA VAL A 65 7.43 -5.27 -19.34
C VAL A 65 8.06 -5.17 -20.73
N LYS A 66 9.20 -5.84 -20.99
CA LYS A 66 9.88 -5.85 -22.30
C LYS A 66 9.04 -6.47 -23.41
N GLU A 67 8.29 -7.52 -23.09
CA GLU A 67 7.38 -8.22 -24.00
C GLU A 67 6.05 -7.48 -24.19
N GLY A 68 5.81 -6.40 -23.44
CA GLY A 68 4.61 -5.58 -23.52
C GLY A 68 3.38 -6.18 -22.86
N HIS A 69 3.53 -7.26 -22.09
CA HIS A 69 2.48 -7.85 -21.25
C HIS A 69 2.07 -6.91 -20.12
N ILE A 70 3.04 -6.17 -19.55
CA ILE A 70 2.79 -5.09 -18.59
C ILE A 70 3.18 -3.77 -19.25
N LYS A 71 2.19 -2.94 -19.57
CA LYS A 71 2.42 -1.63 -20.20
C LYS A 71 2.67 -0.50 -19.21
N ARG A 72 2.14 -0.61 -18.00
CA ARG A 72 2.21 0.45 -17.00
C ARG A 72 2.00 -0.06 -15.58
N PHE A 73 2.76 0.50 -14.65
CA PHE A 73 2.49 0.43 -13.23
C PHE A 73 1.77 1.70 -12.77
N VAL A 74 0.84 1.56 -11.84
CA VAL A 74 0.21 2.70 -11.18
C VAL A 74 0.38 2.57 -9.68
N VAL A 75 1.14 3.49 -9.09
CA VAL A 75 1.25 3.62 -7.64
C VAL A 75 -0.02 4.25 -7.11
N MET A 76 -0.85 3.43 -6.44
CA MET A 76 -2.11 3.85 -5.80
C MET A 76 -2.04 3.71 -4.27
N GLY A 77 -0.86 3.89 -3.68
CA GLY A 77 -0.66 3.81 -2.23
C GLY A 77 -1.19 5.01 -1.44
N GLY A 78 -0.92 4.98 -0.14
CA GLY A 78 -1.19 6.05 0.81
C GLY A 78 -2.31 5.72 1.79
N CYS A 79 -3.15 6.71 2.10
CA CYS A 79 -4.13 6.63 3.18
C CYS A 79 -5.58 6.85 2.70
N ASP A 80 -6.48 5.99 3.17
CA ASP A 80 -7.92 6.10 2.93
C ASP A 80 -8.60 7.02 3.96
N GLY A 81 -9.84 7.42 3.66
CA GLY A 81 -10.67 8.28 4.50
C GLY A 81 -12.15 8.16 4.15
N ARG A 82 -12.99 9.02 4.76
CA ARG A 82 -14.46 8.88 4.71
C ARG A 82 -15.15 9.55 3.52
N HIS A 83 -14.49 10.51 2.86
CA HIS A 83 -15.10 11.30 1.80
C HIS A 83 -15.57 10.42 0.63
N LYS A 84 -16.82 10.65 0.17
CA LYS A 84 -17.42 9.90 -0.93
C LYS A 84 -16.61 10.01 -2.22
N ASP A 85 -15.93 11.13 -2.43
CA ASP A 85 -15.09 11.37 -3.62
C ASP A 85 -13.95 10.36 -3.77
N ARG A 86 -13.60 9.62 -2.70
CA ARG A 86 -12.61 8.53 -2.75
C ARG A 86 -13.10 7.31 -3.51
N ASP A 87 -14.39 7.22 -3.84
CA ASP A 87 -14.94 6.27 -4.82
C ASP A 87 -14.24 6.40 -6.19
N TYR A 88 -13.63 7.56 -6.46
CA TYR A 88 -12.68 7.74 -7.56
C TYR A 88 -11.62 6.63 -7.62
N TYR A 89 -10.99 6.25 -6.50
CA TYR A 89 -9.91 5.26 -6.51
C TYR A 89 -10.40 3.84 -6.82
N THR A 90 -11.63 3.50 -6.40
CA THR A 90 -12.26 2.23 -6.76
C THR A 90 -12.56 2.20 -8.26
N LYS A 91 -13.28 3.20 -8.76
CA LYS A 91 -13.62 3.32 -10.19
C LYS A 91 -12.39 3.40 -11.10
N PHE A 92 -11.34 4.08 -10.64
CA PHE A 92 -10.08 4.16 -11.36
C PHE A 92 -9.43 2.78 -11.49
N ALA A 93 -9.38 2.01 -10.40
CA ALA A 93 -8.81 0.66 -10.42
C ALA A 93 -9.60 -0.30 -11.34
N GLU A 94 -10.93 -0.21 -11.35
CA GLU A 94 -11.79 -1.01 -12.25
C GLU A 94 -11.63 -0.62 -13.71
N ALA A 95 -11.42 0.67 -14.00
CA ALA A 95 -11.28 1.18 -15.36
C ALA A 95 -9.86 1.02 -15.94
N LEU A 96 -8.89 0.59 -15.12
CA LEU A 96 -7.51 0.41 -15.58
C LEU A 96 -7.42 -0.74 -16.60
N PRO A 97 -6.73 -0.53 -17.74
CA PRO A 97 -6.51 -1.59 -18.73
C PRO A 97 -5.91 -2.86 -18.11
N ASN A 98 -6.28 -4.03 -18.64
CA ASN A 98 -5.86 -5.32 -18.09
C ASN A 98 -4.35 -5.60 -18.18
N ASP A 99 -3.60 -4.78 -18.93
CA ASP A 99 -2.13 -4.80 -19.04
C ASP A 99 -1.44 -3.84 -18.05
N THR A 100 -2.13 -3.47 -16.96
CA THR A 100 -1.61 -2.59 -15.91
C THR A 100 -1.55 -3.28 -14.54
N ILE A 101 -0.54 -2.91 -13.74
CA ILE A 101 -0.36 -3.39 -12.37
C ILE A 101 -0.47 -2.20 -11.40
N ILE A 102 -1.30 -2.37 -10.36
CA ILE A 102 -1.38 -1.45 -9.24
C ILE A 102 -0.31 -1.81 -8.21
N LEU A 103 0.52 -0.84 -7.85
CA LEU A 103 1.45 -0.92 -6.74
C LEU A 103 0.85 -0.18 -5.54
N THR A 104 0.72 -0.84 -4.39
CA THR A 104 0.08 -0.23 -3.21
C THR A 104 0.83 -0.49 -1.92
N ALA A 105 0.64 0.43 -0.99
CA ALA A 105 1.13 0.41 0.37
C ALA A 105 0.24 1.34 1.22
N GLY A 106 -0.12 0.94 2.45
CA GLY A 106 -1.01 1.71 3.32
C GLY A 106 -2.50 1.47 3.07
N CYS A 107 -3.35 2.10 3.90
CA CYS A 107 -4.78 1.76 3.92
C CYS A 107 -5.56 2.22 2.68
N ALA A 108 -4.99 3.03 1.78
CA ALA A 108 -5.59 3.33 0.47
C ALA A 108 -5.97 2.05 -0.31
N LYS A 109 -5.24 0.94 -0.07
CA LYS A 109 -5.51 -0.37 -0.69
C LYS A 109 -6.95 -0.85 -0.54
N TYR A 110 -7.63 -0.50 0.55
CA TYR A 110 -8.98 -1.00 0.83
C TYR A 110 -10.03 -0.51 -0.17
N ARG A 111 -9.70 0.46 -1.02
CA ARG A 111 -10.56 0.91 -2.12
C ARG A 111 -10.62 -0.09 -3.28
N TYR A 112 -9.66 -0.98 -3.42
CA TYR A 112 -9.55 -1.85 -4.60
C TYR A 112 -8.96 -3.24 -4.34
N ASN A 113 -8.40 -3.55 -3.16
CA ASN A 113 -7.76 -4.84 -2.87
C ASN A 113 -8.73 -6.03 -2.73
N LYS A 114 -10.04 -5.77 -2.80
CA LYS A 114 -11.10 -6.79 -2.81
C LYS A 114 -11.77 -6.94 -4.18
N LEU A 115 -11.31 -6.18 -5.19
CA LEU A 115 -11.78 -6.33 -6.56
C LEU A 115 -11.09 -7.52 -7.21
N ASP A 116 -11.82 -8.21 -8.08
CA ASP A 116 -11.27 -9.29 -8.89
C ASP A 116 -10.61 -8.71 -10.15
N LEU A 117 -9.40 -8.16 -9.99
CA LEU A 117 -8.65 -7.57 -11.09
C LEU A 117 -7.81 -8.60 -11.87
N GLY A 118 -7.70 -9.84 -11.39
CA GLY A 118 -6.92 -10.91 -12.00
C GLY A 118 -5.40 -10.75 -11.90
N ASP A 119 -4.68 -11.43 -12.80
CA ASP A 119 -3.23 -11.46 -12.89
C ASP A 119 -2.75 -11.31 -14.35
N ILE A 120 -1.45 -11.01 -14.51
CA ILE A 120 -0.75 -10.96 -15.80
C ILE A 120 0.38 -11.98 -15.73
N GLY A 121 0.25 -13.11 -16.43
CA GLY A 121 1.28 -14.15 -16.43
C GLY A 121 1.58 -14.74 -15.04
N GLY A 122 0.58 -14.81 -14.18
CA GLY A 122 0.70 -15.23 -12.78
C GLY A 122 1.17 -14.14 -11.81
N ILE A 123 1.35 -12.89 -12.26
CA ILE A 123 1.66 -11.74 -11.40
C ILE A 123 0.34 -11.03 -11.05
N PRO A 124 -0.10 -10.99 -9.78
CA PRO A 124 -1.33 -10.31 -9.41
C PRO A 124 -1.34 -8.85 -9.87
N ARG A 125 -2.48 -8.38 -10.39
CA ARG A 125 -2.63 -6.98 -10.82
C ARG A 125 -2.66 -5.98 -9.67
N ILE A 126 -2.68 -6.44 -8.42
CA ILE A 126 -2.51 -5.63 -7.21
C ILE A 126 -1.33 -6.21 -6.43
N LEU A 127 -0.24 -5.45 -6.37
CA LEU A 127 0.94 -5.79 -5.57
C LEU A 127 0.95 -4.94 -4.30
N ASP A 128 0.51 -5.55 -3.20
CA ASP A 128 0.50 -4.93 -1.88
C ASP A 128 1.83 -5.14 -1.14
N ALA A 129 2.59 -4.05 -1.03
CA ALA A 129 3.88 -4.01 -0.34
C ALA A 129 3.76 -3.92 1.19
N GLY A 130 2.58 -3.58 1.74
CA GLY A 130 2.35 -3.54 3.19
C GLY A 130 1.73 -2.24 3.71
N GLN A 131 2.23 -1.76 4.83
CA GLN A 131 1.78 -0.54 5.51
C GLN A 131 2.22 0.72 4.76
N CYS A 132 1.80 1.91 5.21
CA CYS A 132 2.15 3.16 4.53
C CYS A 132 3.67 3.41 4.48
N ASN A 133 4.42 2.95 5.49
CA ASN A 133 5.89 2.98 5.51
C ASN A 133 6.54 2.06 4.45
N ASP A 134 5.84 1.02 4.00
CA ASP A 134 6.31 0.14 2.92
C ASP A 134 6.22 0.80 1.54
N SER A 135 5.77 2.06 1.46
CA SER A 135 6.02 2.93 0.30
C SER A 135 7.52 3.03 -0.03
N TYR A 136 8.39 2.83 0.98
CA TYR A 136 9.82 2.63 0.77
C TYR A 136 10.12 1.49 -0.21
N SER A 137 9.46 0.34 -0.05
CA SER A 137 9.63 -0.80 -0.97
C SER A 137 9.26 -0.43 -2.40
N LEU A 138 8.21 0.37 -2.60
CA LEU A 138 7.79 0.80 -3.94
C LEU A 138 8.85 1.67 -4.63
N VAL A 139 9.53 2.54 -3.88
CA VAL A 139 10.68 3.31 -4.37
C VAL A 139 11.85 2.40 -4.72
N VAL A 140 12.18 1.43 -3.87
CA VAL A 140 13.28 0.48 -4.13
C VAL A 140 13.00 -0.33 -5.40
N ILE A 141 11.77 -0.80 -5.58
CA ILE A 141 11.33 -1.52 -6.78
C ILE A 141 11.47 -0.61 -8.02
N ALA A 142 10.99 0.63 -7.95
CA ALA A 142 11.10 1.58 -9.06
C ALA A 142 12.57 1.85 -9.42
N LYS A 143 13.45 2.09 -8.45
CA LYS A 143 14.89 2.28 -8.71
C LYS A 143 15.51 1.05 -9.38
N LYS A 144 15.18 -0.16 -8.93
CA LYS A 144 15.70 -1.38 -9.55
C LYS A 144 15.20 -1.56 -10.99
N LEU A 145 13.95 -1.23 -11.25
CA LEU A 145 13.42 -1.24 -12.62
C LEU A 145 14.16 -0.21 -13.48
N ALA A 146 14.39 1.01 -13.01
CA ALA A 146 15.16 2.02 -13.75
C ALA A 146 16.56 1.51 -14.09
N GLU A 147 17.27 0.90 -13.14
CA GLU A 147 18.56 0.25 -13.36
C GLU A 147 18.48 -0.85 -14.44
N ALA A 148 17.47 -1.73 -14.37
CA ALA A 148 17.30 -2.84 -15.31
C ALA A 148 16.97 -2.38 -16.74
N PHE A 149 16.38 -1.19 -16.89
CA PHE A 149 16.10 -0.55 -18.17
C PHE A 149 17.20 0.43 -18.62
N GLY A 150 18.25 0.64 -17.81
CA GLY A 150 19.31 1.59 -18.12
C GLY A 150 18.84 3.05 -18.16
N LEU A 151 17.80 3.39 -17.41
CA LEU A 151 17.22 4.74 -17.35
C LEU A 151 17.97 5.58 -16.32
N GLU A 152 18.29 6.83 -16.67
CA GLU A 152 18.94 7.78 -15.77
C GLU A 152 17.95 8.49 -14.83
N ASP A 153 16.71 8.70 -15.28
CA ASP A 153 15.64 9.32 -14.50
C ASP A 153 14.53 8.30 -14.17
N ILE A 154 14.18 8.19 -12.88
CA ILE A 154 13.07 7.35 -12.39
C ILE A 154 11.72 7.73 -13.01
N ASN A 155 11.58 8.96 -13.49
CA ASN A 155 10.38 9.47 -14.14
C ASN A 155 10.21 8.96 -15.59
N GLU A 156 11.23 8.31 -16.17
CA GLU A 156 11.15 7.69 -17.50
C GLU A 156 10.52 6.29 -17.46
N LEU A 157 10.40 5.71 -16.27
CA LEU A 157 9.71 4.44 -16.11
C LEU A 157 8.24 4.54 -16.53
N PRO A 158 7.62 3.43 -16.99
CA PRO A 158 6.19 3.36 -17.23
C PRO A 158 5.42 3.28 -15.90
N VAL A 159 5.63 4.24 -15.00
CA VAL A 159 5.02 4.33 -13.66
C VAL A 159 4.24 5.64 -13.57
N SER A 160 3.00 5.56 -13.09
CA SER A 160 2.18 6.73 -12.77
C SER A 160 1.87 6.76 -11.28
N TYR A 161 1.81 7.95 -10.68
CA TYR A 161 1.58 8.12 -9.24
C TYR A 161 0.19 8.76 -9.03
N ASN A 162 -0.76 7.97 -8.52
CA ASN A 162 -2.12 8.40 -8.20
C ASN A 162 -2.40 8.10 -6.72
N ILE A 163 -1.88 8.97 -5.85
CA ILE A 163 -1.74 8.74 -4.40
C ILE A 163 -2.93 9.32 -3.65
N ALA A 164 -3.46 8.55 -2.70
CA ALA A 164 -4.44 9.02 -1.73
C ALA A 164 -3.76 9.45 -0.42
N TRP A 165 -4.12 10.58 0.15
CA TRP A 165 -3.58 11.01 1.46
C TRP A 165 -4.70 11.29 2.46
N TYR A 166 -4.36 11.29 3.76
CA TYR A 166 -5.32 11.62 4.84
C TYR A 166 -4.64 12.24 6.05
N GLU A 167 -3.55 11.63 6.55
CA GLU A 167 -2.84 12.07 7.75
C GLU A 167 -1.34 12.29 7.48
N GLN A 168 -0.58 12.58 8.54
CA GLN A 168 0.76 13.17 8.45
C GLN A 168 1.83 12.19 7.98
N LYS A 169 1.67 10.87 8.15
CA LYS A 169 2.61 9.90 7.56
C LYS A 169 2.53 9.91 6.03
N ALA A 170 1.33 10.10 5.45
CA ALA A 170 1.21 10.28 4.00
C ALA A 170 1.93 11.54 3.50
N VAL A 171 1.93 12.63 4.30
CA VAL A 171 2.71 13.83 3.99
C VAL A 171 4.21 13.52 3.96
N LEU A 172 4.73 12.78 4.94
CA LEU A 172 6.13 12.39 4.96
C LEU A 172 6.50 11.50 3.76
N VAL A 173 5.63 10.57 3.37
CA VAL A 173 5.83 9.75 2.16
C VAL A 173 5.88 10.63 0.91
N LEU A 174 4.99 11.61 0.78
CA LEU A 174 5.01 12.56 -0.34
C LEU A 174 6.33 13.34 -0.37
N LEU A 175 6.76 13.90 0.76
CA LEU A 175 8.02 14.64 0.85
C LEU A 175 9.22 13.78 0.48
N ALA A 176 9.22 12.49 0.88
CA ALA A 176 10.26 11.55 0.48
C ALA A 176 10.28 11.32 -1.04
N LEU A 177 9.12 11.14 -1.68
CA LEU A 177 9.02 11.00 -3.13
C LEU A 177 9.53 12.25 -3.86
N LEU A 178 9.16 13.44 -3.39
CA LEU A 178 9.63 14.72 -3.94
C LEU A 178 11.15 14.87 -3.78
N HIS A 179 11.70 14.53 -2.62
CA HIS A 179 13.14 14.53 -2.38
C HIS A 179 13.89 13.59 -3.33
N LEU A 180 13.29 12.43 -3.63
CA LEU A 180 13.82 11.45 -4.59
C LEU A 180 13.63 11.87 -6.06
N GLY A 181 13.08 13.05 -6.34
CA GLY A 181 12.92 13.58 -7.68
C GLY A 181 11.71 13.05 -8.44
N VAL A 182 10.76 12.36 -7.78
CA VAL A 182 9.53 11.88 -8.42
C VAL A 182 8.64 13.08 -8.79
N LYS A 183 8.21 13.12 -10.05
CA LYS A 183 7.40 14.20 -10.63
C LYS A 183 6.02 13.69 -11.04
N LYS A 184 5.13 14.62 -11.37
CA LYS A 184 3.77 14.35 -11.90
C LYS A 184 2.94 13.45 -10.98
N ILE A 185 3.04 13.67 -9.67
CA ILE A 185 2.25 13.00 -8.66
C ILE A 185 0.84 13.60 -8.63
N TYR A 186 -0.16 12.78 -8.91
CA TYR A 186 -1.56 13.13 -8.63
C TYR A 186 -1.83 12.80 -7.16
N ILE A 187 -2.29 13.79 -6.40
CA ILE A 187 -2.59 13.65 -4.97
C ILE A 187 -4.02 14.09 -4.68
N GLY A 188 -4.75 13.26 -3.93
CA GLY A 188 -6.17 13.48 -3.67
C GLY A 188 -6.73 12.79 -2.42
N PRO A 189 -8.05 12.88 -2.18
CA PRO A 189 -9.07 13.41 -3.10
C PRO A 189 -9.08 14.94 -3.23
N THR A 190 -8.43 15.65 -2.30
CA THR A 190 -8.19 17.09 -2.37
C THR A 190 -6.72 17.38 -2.12
N LEU A 191 -6.25 18.58 -2.44
CA LEU A 191 -4.94 19.03 -1.97
C LEU A 191 -4.97 19.35 -0.47
N PRO A 192 -3.83 19.33 0.24
CA PRO A 192 -3.72 19.92 1.57
C PRO A 192 -4.19 21.39 1.57
N ALA A 193 -4.88 21.79 2.66
CA ALA A 193 -5.42 23.14 2.84
C ALA A 193 -4.32 24.18 3.14
#